data_AF-A0A7C8UBK2-F1
#
_entry.id   AF-A0A7C8UBK2-F1
#
_cell.length_a   1.000
_cell.length_b   1.000
_cell.length_c   1.000
_cell.angle_alpha   90.00
_cell.angle_beta   90.00
_cell.angle_gamma   90.00
#
_symmetry.space_group_name_H-M   'P 1'
#
loop_
_entity.id
_entity.type
_entity.pdbx_description
1 polymer ?
#
loop_
_entity_poly.entity_id
_entity_poly.type
_entity_poly.pdbx_seq_one_letter_code
_entity_poly.pdbx_strand_id
1 'polypeptide(L)'
;MSLLGLSEEPFSRQQEILSTMPVEELVKKTFQVVSALPAVDRIFLPKAHGIFCISDPEDLSIPGKTWCKTMILGDSKDDGLVMGLGILAAGRVASIPATFPAHFEKSFLSDPEDLALIKQHYQIDANTPSNQAFDTLLQMSSDIGFLAPTHYLAAGFPGPSYVYHFNYRNPWDGMWGGKVSHILDVAVALGNYNLNGLDEHGANTSGEMQDAFINFANGEEPWAPFQEIASGPMRVFGDRKAKMVTTLADAQRYPELFDLLENVGWSKWWTAISNYL
;
A
#
# COMPACT_ATOMS: atom_id res chain seq x y z
N MET A 1 22.27 1.03 17.10
CA MET A 1 23.20 1.13 18.25
C MET A 1 24.23 2.24 18.07
N SER A 2 24.88 2.37 16.91
CA SER A 2 25.80 3.49 16.61
C SER A 2 25.20 4.89 16.85
N LEU A 3 23.97 5.13 16.38
CA LEU A 3 23.24 6.39 16.61
C LEU A 3 23.02 6.75 18.09
N LEU A 4 23.05 5.74 18.96
CA LEU A 4 22.83 5.88 20.39
C LEU A 4 24.15 5.92 21.18
N GLY A 5 25.30 5.81 20.49
CA GLY A 5 26.61 5.71 21.14
C GLY A 5 26.84 4.39 21.87
N LEU A 6 26.06 3.35 21.54
CA LEU A 6 26.06 2.06 22.27
C LEU A 6 26.78 0.93 21.52
N SER A 7 27.48 1.22 20.41
CA SER A 7 28.11 0.17 19.57
C SER A 7 29.15 -0.66 20.33
N GLU A 8 29.88 -0.04 21.26
CA GLU A 8 30.95 -0.70 22.02
C GLU A 8 30.44 -1.35 23.32
N GLU A 9 29.18 -1.12 23.69
CA GLU A 9 28.59 -1.70 24.89
C GLU A 9 28.16 -3.16 24.64
N PRO A 10 28.35 -4.08 25.60
CA PRO A 10 27.80 -5.43 25.51
C PRO A 10 26.28 -5.41 25.33
N PHE A 11 25.72 -6.40 24.63
CA PHE A 11 24.27 -6.46 24.35
C PHE A 11 23.39 -6.33 25.59
N SER A 12 23.74 -6.97 26.70
CA SER A 12 23.01 -6.85 27.98
C SER A 12 22.98 -5.40 28.50
N ARG A 13 24.09 -4.67 28.35
CA ARG A 13 24.20 -3.27 28.74
C ARG A 13 23.44 -2.36 27.77
N GLN A 14 23.46 -2.66 26.47
CA GLN A 14 22.61 -1.98 25.49
C GLN A 14 21.13 -2.10 25.88
N GLN A 15 20.66 -3.31 26.22
CA GLN A 15 19.28 -3.54 26.64
C GLN A 15 18.91 -2.78 27.93
N GLU A 16 19.78 -2.76 28.93
CA GLU A 16 19.57 -2.02 30.18
C GLU A 16 19.49 -0.50 29.94
N ILE A 17 20.37 0.04 29.10
CA ILE A 17 20.35 1.47 28.76
C ILE A 17 19.07 1.80 27.97
N LEU A 18 18.72 0.97 26.98
CA LEU A 18 17.51 1.18 26.18
C LEU A 18 16.22 1.08 27.00
N SER A 19 16.16 0.17 27.98
CA SER A 19 14.97 -0.02 28.81
C SER A 19 14.77 1.08 29.87
N THR A 20 15.81 1.86 30.15
CA THR A 20 15.77 2.98 31.11
C THR A 20 15.86 4.36 30.44
N MET A 21 16.11 4.42 29.13
CA MET A 21 16.14 5.66 28.37
C MET A 21 14.74 6.30 28.30
N PRO A 22 14.61 7.61 28.55
CA PRO A 22 13.35 8.32 28.31
C PRO A 22 12.88 8.15 26.87
N VAL A 23 11.59 7.86 26.67
CA VAL A 23 11.01 7.63 25.33
C VAL A 23 11.26 8.81 24.40
N GLU A 24 11.17 10.04 24.91
CA GLU A 24 11.41 11.26 24.13
C GLU A 24 12.85 11.33 23.62
N GLU A 25 13.81 10.88 24.43
CA GLU A 25 15.21 10.81 24.03
C GLU A 25 15.45 9.73 22.98
N LEU A 26 14.85 8.55 23.17
CA LEU A 26 14.94 7.45 22.21
C LEU A 26 14.37 7.89 20.86
N VAL A 27 13.14 8.41 20.84
CA VAL A 27 12.48 8.90 19.62
C VAL A 27 13.31 9.99 18.97
N LYS A 28 13.79 10.99 19.71
CA LYS A 28 14.62 12.07 19.15
C LYS A 28 15.88 11.55 18.45
N LYS A 29 16.48 10.48 18.96
CA LYS A 29 17.72 9.90 18.41
C LYS A 29 17.46 8.89 17.29
N THR A 30 16.29 8.27 17.22
CA THR A 30 16.01 7.15 16.28
C THR A 30 14.94 7.44 15.25
N PHE A 31 14.10 8.47 15.43
CA PHE A 31 13.00 8.79 14.53
C PHE A 31 13.51 8.98 13.10
N GLN A 32 12.86 8.31 12.15
CA GLN A 32 13.21 8.24 10.72
C GLN A 32 14.56 7.60 10.36
N VAL A 33 15.38 7.20 11.34
CA VAL A 33 16.66 6.51 11.07
C VAL A 33 16.59 5.02 11.38
N VAL A 34 15.82 4.64 12.40
CA VAL A 34 15.56 3.24 12.74
C VAL A 34 14.13 2.91 12.35
N SER A 35 13.97 2.05 11.35
CA SER A 35 12.65 1.59 10.91
C SER A 35 11.99 0.74 11.98
N ALA A 36 10.87 1.23 12.53
CA ALA A 36 10.00 0.47 13.44
C ALA A 36 9.03 -0.39 12.62
N LEU A 37 9.56 -1.41 11.95
CA LEU A 37 8.81 -2.36 11.12
C LEU A 37 8.76 -3.74 11.77
N PRO A 38 7.78 -4.60 11.41
CA PRO A 38 7.82 -6.00 11.79
C PRO A 38 9.16 -6.65 11.42
N ALA A 39 9.71 -7.45 12.33
CA ALA A 39 10.97 -8.16 12.12
C ALA A 39 10.73 -9.67 12.21
N VAL A 40 11.56 -10.44 11.49
CA VAL A 40 11.57 -11.91 11.59
C VAL A 40 12.19 -12.28 12.94
N ASP A 41 11.34 -12.53 13.93
CA ASP A 41 11.71 -12.83 15.31
C ASP A 41 11.78 -14.34 15.60
N ARG A 42 11.39 -15.17 14.62
CA ARG A 42 11.30 -16.63 14.73
C ARG A 42 10.25 -17.13 15.73
N ILE A 43 9.39 -16.24 16.24
CA ILE A 43 8.33 -16.53 17.21
C ILE A 43 6.98 -16.14 16.60
N PHE A 44 6.71 -14.85 16.44
CA PHE A 44 5.48 -14.35 15.81
C PHE A 44 5.59 -14.36 14.29
N LEU A 45 6.77 -14.01 13.75
CA LEU A 45 7.08 -14.04 12.33
C LEU A 45 8.23 -15.02 12.08
N PRO A 46 7.94 -16.31 11.77
CA PRO A 46 8.95 -17.37 11.73
C PRO A 46 9.97 -17.21 10.59
N LYS A 47 9.53 -16.64 9.47
CA LYS A 47 10.32 -16.37 8.26
C LYS A 47 9.85 -15.08 7.60
N ALA A 48 10.64 -14.56 6.67
CA ALA A 48 10.15 -13.52 5.77
C ALA A 48 9.07 -14.09 4.84
N HIS A 49 7.94 -13.40 4.71
CA HIS A 49 6.87 -13.77 3.80
C HIS A 49 6.86 -12.77 2.66
N GLY A 50 7.35 -13.19 1.49
CA GLY A 50 7.23 -12.41 0.26
C GLY A 50 5.87 -12.60 -0.40
N ILE A 51 5.66 -11.94 -1.54
CA ILE A 51 4.39 -11.98 -2.27
C ILE A 51 3.93 -13.42 -2.60
N PHE A 52 4.87 -14.34 -2.89
CA PHE A 52 4.56 -15.73 -3.21
C PHE A 52 3.99 -16.51 -2.02
N CYS A 53 4.51 -16.28 -0.81
CA CYS A 53 3.99 -16.95 0.40
C CYS A 53 2.59 -16.43 0.77
N ILE A 54 2.36 -15.13 0.58
CA ILE A 54 1.04 -14.56 0.87
C ILE A 54 0.01 -15.01 -0.18
N SER A 55 0.42 -15.18 -1.44
CA SER A 55 -0.45 -15.60 -2.54
C SER A 55 -0.70 -17.11 -2.64
N ASP A 56 0.01 -17.94 -1.87
CA ASP A 56 -0.20 -19.39 -1.84
C ASP A 56 -1.21 -19.77 -0.74
N PRO A 57 -2.43 -20.23 -1.08
CA PRO A 57 -3.43 -20.62 -0.08
C PRO A 57 -3.00 -21.81 0.78
N GLU A 58 -2.08 -22.66 0.29
CA GLU A 58 -1.56 -23.82 1.02
C GLU A 58 -0.39 -23.46 1.95
N ASP A 59 0.26 -22.30 1.76
CA ASP A 59 1.30 -21.82 2.68
C ASP A 59 0.68 -21.25 3.96
N LEU A 60 0.45 -22.13 4.94
CA LEU A 60 -0.07 -21.81 6.28
C LEU A 60 1.00 -21.29 7.26
N SER A 61 2.20 -20.92 6.78
CA SER A 61 3.24 -20.35 7.65
C SER A 61 2.90 -18.98 8.23
N ILE A 62 1.93 -18.29 7.63
CA ILE A 62 1.31 -17.08 8.20
C ILE A 62 0.23 -17.54 9.19
N PRO A 63 0.39 -17.34 10.52
CA PRO A 63 -0.53 -17.89 11.51
C PRO A 63 -2.00 -17.51 11.26
N GLY A 64 -2.23 -16.28 10.76
CA GLY A 64 -3.54 -15.76 10.37
C GLY A 64 -4.35 -16.68 9.45
N LYS A 65 -3.69 -17.39 8.54
CA LYS A 65 -4.35 -18.30 7.58
C LYS A 65 -4.99 -19.54 8.24
N THR A 66 -4.68 -19.83 9.51
CA THR A 66 -5.21 -21.01 10.22
C THR A 66 -6.46 -20.73 11.05
N TRP A 67 -6.66 -19.49 11.49
CA TRP A 67 -7.76 -19.11 12.39
C TRP A 67 -8.69 -18.05 11.81
N CYS A 68 -8.21 -17.22 10.87
CA CYS A 68 -9.05 -16.23 10.21
C CYS A 68 -10.00 -16.96 9.26
N LYS A 69 -11.31 -16.78 9.45
CA LYS A 69 -12.34 -17.50 8.68
C LYS A 69 -12.65 -16.82 7.36
N THR A 70 -12.63 -15.50 7.35
CA THR A 70 -12.97 -14.68 6.20
C THR A 70 -12.34 -13.30 6.33
N MET A 71 -12.12 -12.61 5.21
CA MET A 71 -11.38 -11.36 5.17
C MET A 71 -12.00 -10.39 4.16
N ILE A 72 -12.13 -9.12 4.55
CA ILE A 72 -12.35 -8.00 3.63
C ILE A 72 -11.03 -7.24 3.51
N LEU A 73 -10.62 -6.92 2.28
CA LEU A 73 -9.44 -6.14 1.95
C LEU A 73 -9.81 -5.04 0.95
N GLY A 74 -9.08 -3.95 0.95
CA GLY A 74 -9.23 -2.96 -0.10
C GLY A 74 -8.09 -1.96 -0.13
N ASP A 75 -8.12 -1.17 -1.20
CA ASP A 75 -7.17 -0.09 -1.47
C ASP A 75 -7.91 1.19 -1.88
N SER A 76 -7.25 2.32 -1.68
CA SER A 76 -7.63 3.62 -2.21
C SER A 76 -6.86 3.92 -3.48
N LYS A 77 -7.53 4.57 -4.45
CA LYS A 77 -6.96 4.79 -5.79
C LYS A 77 -5.62 5.52 -5.78
N ASP A 78 -5.42 6.45 -4.84
CA ASP A 78 -4.19 7.22 -4.69
C ASP A 78 -3.50 6.89 -3.34
N ASP A 79 -3.47 5.62 -2.91
CA ASP A 79 -2.83 5.19 -1.66
C ASP A 79 -1.34 5.57 -1.60
N GLY A 80 -0.65 5.53 -2.72
CA GLY A 80 0.78 5.84 -2.84
C GLY A 80 1.14 7.28 -2.46
N LEU A 81 0.16 8.20 -2.33
CA LEU A 81 0.40 9.57 -1.88
C LEU A 81 1.11 9.63 -0.52
N VAL A 82 0.85 8.68 0.38
CA VAL A 82 1.52 8.63 1.69
C VAL A 82 3.02 8.44 1.55
N MET A 83 3.46 7.71 0.52
CA MET A 83 4.87 7.47 0.22
C MET A 83 5.58 8.73 -0.27
N GLY A 84 4.84 9.69 -0.83
CA GLY A 84 5.37 10.97 -1.29
C GLY A 84 5.76 11.95 -0.20
N LEU A 85 5.34 11.72 1.06
CA LEU A 85 5.60 12.64 2.17
C LEU A 85 7.10 12.82 2.44
N GLY A 86 7.91 11.77 2.31
CA GLY A 86 9.37 11.85 2.47
C GLY A 86 10.03 12.69 1.39
N ILE A 87 9.61 12.52 0.13
CA ILE A 87 10.06 13.31 -1.02
C ILE A 87 9.74 14.80 -0.84
N LEU A 88 8.52 15.11 -0.39
CA LEU A 88 8.07 16.47 -0.12
C LEU A 88 8.85 17.11 1.02
N ALA A 89 9.01 16.40 2.14
CA ALA A 89 9.75 16.89 3.30
C ALA A 89 11.23 17.16 2.97
N ALA A 90 11.82 16.37 2.08
CA ALA A 90 13.18 16.55 1.61
C ALA A 90 13.32 17.55 0.44
N GLY A 91 12.23 18.13 -0.06
CA GLY A 91 12.25 19.06 -1.19
C GLY A 91 12.74 18.44 -2.51
N ARG A 92 12.56 17.12 -2.70
CA ARG A 92 13.15 16.37 -3.83
C ARG A 92 12.30 16.33 -5.09
N VAL A 93 11.09 16.90 -5.09
CA VAL A 93 10.17 16.85 -6.26
C VAL A 93 10.84 17.32 -7.55
N ALA A 94 11.57 18.43 -7.51
CA ALA A 94 12.21 19.01 -8.68
C ALA A 94 13.28 18.10 -9.33
N SER A 95 13.90 17.20 -8.54
CA SER A 95 14.98 16.34 -9.01
C SER A 95 14.52 14.95 -9.47
N ILE A 96 13.23 14.60 -9.32
CA ILE A 96 12.69 13.29 -9.73
C ILE A 96 12.97 12.98 -11.21
N PRO A 97 12.72 13.89 -12.18
CA PRO A 97 12.96 13.60 -13.60
C PRO A 97 14.39 13.13 -13.91
N ALA A 98 15.38 13.62 -13.16
CA ALA A 98 16.78 13.25 -13.34
C ALA A 98 17.20 12.05 -12.48
N THR A 99 16.75 11.99 -11.22
CA THR A 99 17.28 11.04 -10.24
C THR A 99 16.55 9.70 -10.27
N PHE A 100 15.25 9.68 -10.54
CA PHE A 100 14.46 8.45 -10.55
C PHE A 100 14.85 7.52 -11.71
N PRO A 101 14.96 7.98 -12.97
CA PRO A 101 15.37 7.10 -14.07
C PRO A 101 16.75 6.50 -13.85
N ALA A 102 17.72 7.30 -13.36
CA ALA A 102 19.07 6.83 -13.05
C ALA A 102 19.08 5.78 -11.92
N HIS A 103 18.23 5.96 -10.89
CA HIS A 103 18.08 4.97 -9.82
C HIS A 103 17.49 3.65 -10.35
N PHE A 104 16.49 3.72 -11.21
CA PHE A 104 15.86 2.55 -11.83
C PHE A 104 16.83 1.81 -12.75
N GLU A 105 17.57 2.52 -13.59
CA GLU A 105 18.61 1.92 -14.44
C GLU A 105 19.65 1.16 -13.64
N LYS A 106 20.07 1.71 -12.50
CA LYS A 106 20.97 1.01 -11.58
C LYS A 106 20.31 -0.22 -10.93
N SER A 107 19.05 -0.10 -10.52
CA SER A 107 18.31 -1.16 -9.82
C SER A 107 18.02 -2.36 -10.72
N PHE A 108 17.88 -2.14 -12.03
CA PHE A 108 17.58 -3.16 -13.04
C PHE A 108 18.76 -3.40 -13.99
N LEU A 109 20.00 -3.16 -13.54
CA LEU A 109 21.20 -3.32 -14.37
C LEU A 109 21.32 -4.73 -14.99
N SER A 110 20.90 -5.75 -14.25
CA SER A 110 20.91 -7.15 -14.71
C SER A 110 19.67 -7.53 -15.54
N ASP A 111 18.61 -6.72 -15.51
CA ASP A 111 17.30 -7.03 -16.08
C ASP A 111 16.77 -5.86 -16.95
N PRO A 112 17.47 -5.51 -18.05
CA PRO A 112 17.12 -4.35 -18.87
C PRO A 112 15.76 -4.47 -19.58
N GLU A 113 15.32 -5.70 -19.88
CA GLU A 113 14.01 -5.97 -20.50
C GLU A 113 12.86 -5.63 -19.55
N ASP A 114 12.99 -5.98 -18.27
CA ASP A 114 12.00 -5.63 -17.23
C ASP A 114 11.89 -4.12 -17.04
N LEU A 115 13.03 -3.42 -17.02
CA LEU A 115 13.05 -1.97 -16.95
C LEU A 115 12.36 -1.34 -18.17
N ALA A 116 12.63 -1.87 -19.37
CA ALA A 116 12.00 -1.38 -20.59
C ALA A 116 10.47 -1.56 -20.53
N LEU A 117 9.99 -2.69 -20.02
CA LEU A 117 8.58 -2.96 -19.83
C LEU A 117 7.94 -1.99 -18.83
N ILE A 118 8.55 -1.77 -17.66
CA ILE A 118 8.07 -0.77 -16.69
C ILE A 118 8.00 0.63 -17.32
N LYS A 119 9.04 1.04 -18.06
CA LYS A 119 9.12 2.35 -18.73
C LYS A 119 8.04 2.56 -19.81
N GLN A 120 7.52 1.49 -20.43
CA GLN A 120 6.42 1.60 -21.38
C GLN A 120 5.13 2.09 -20.71
N HIS A 121 4.89 1.66 -19.48
CA HIS A 121 3.68 1.97 -18.72
C HIS A 121 3.82 3.20 -17.82
N TYR A 122 5.02 3.43 -17.27
CA TYR A 122 5.30 4.54 -16.35
C TYR A 122 6.44 5.41 -16.89
N GLN A 123 6.05 6.38 -17.72
CA GLN A 123 7.00 7.23 -18.45
C GLN A 123 7.48 8.38 -17.56
N ILE A 124 8.70 8.21 -17.00
CA ILE A 124 9.45 9.26 -16.33
C ILE A 124 10.83 9.35 -16.97
N ASP A 125 11.16 10.51 -17.50
CA ASP A 125 12.47 10.86 -18.06
C ASP A 125 12.92 12.27 -17.64
N ALA A 126 14.11 12.67 -18.06
CA ALA A 126 14.70 13.97 -17.71
C ALA A 126 13.91 15.19 -18.22
N ASN A 127 13.02 15.01 -19.19
CA ASN A 127 12.18 16.08 -19.75
C ASN A 127 10.78 16.09 -19.16
N THR A 128 10.41 15.09 -18.37
CA THR A 128 9.11 15.00 -17.72
C THR A 128 8.97 16.15 -16.71
N PRO A 129 7.89 16.95 -16.74
CA PRO A 129 7.66 17.99 -15.75
C PRO A 129 7.69 17.42 -14.32
N SER A 130 8.36 18.08 -13.38
CA SER A 130 8.61 17.53 -12.05
C SER A 130 7.35 17.08 -11.30
N ASN A 131 6.25 17.84 -11.42
CA ASN A 131 4.98 17.46 -10.79
C ASN A 131 4.35 16.23 -11.46
N GLN A 132 4.46 16.11 -12.79
CA GLN A 132 4.00 14.92 -13.51
C GLN A 132 4.85 13.69 -13.16
N ALA A 133 6.18 13.85 -13.09
CA ALA A 133 7.07 12.78 -12.66
C ALA A 133 6.77 12.31 -11.22
N PHE A 134 6.44 13.26 -10.34
CA PHE A 134 6.01 12.97 -8.99
C PHE A 134 4.68 12.21 -8.97
N ASP A 135 3.64 12.70 -9.67
CA ASP A 135 2.35 12.01 -9.77
C ASP A 135 2.51 10.59 -10.33
N THR A 136 3.30 10.38 -11.38
CA THR A 136 3.57 9.05 -11.95
C THR A 136 4.28 8.14 -10.93
N LEU A 137 5.25 8.65 -10.16
CA LEU A 137 5.90 7.89 -9.10
C LEU A 137 4.91 7.46 -7.99
N LEU A 138 3.98 8.34 -7.61
CA LEU A 138 2.96 8.02 -6.61
C LEU A 138 1.92 7.04 -7.16
N GLN A 139 1.58 7.13 -8.45
CA GLN A 139 0.75 6.13 -9.11
C GLN A 139 1.43 4.76 -9.09
N MET A 140 2.71 4.67 -9.50
CA MET A 140 3.51 3.44 -9.39
C MET A 140 3.45 2.89 -7.97
N SER A 141 3.65 3.76 -6.96
CA SER A 141 3.64 3.37 -5.54
C SER A 141 2.26 2.86 -5.09
N SER A 142 1.16 3.43 -5.59
CA SER A 142 -0.21 2.97 -5.33
C SER A 142 -0.42 1.57 -5.90
N ASP A 143 0.00 1.37 -7.15
CA ASP A 143 -0.18 0.11 -7.87
C ASP A 143 0.64 -1.02 -7.24
N ILE A 144 1.94 -0.80 -7.02
CA ILE A 144 2.84 -1.84 -6.49
C ILE A 144 2.73 -2.02 -4.97
N GLY A 145 2.47 -0.94 -4.22
CA GLY A 145 2.55 -0.93 -2.76
C GLY A 145 1.24 -1.26 -2.06
N PHE A 146 0.10 -1.10 -2.75
CA PHE A 146 -1.22 -1.19 -2.12
C PHE A 146 -2.19 -2.06 -2.94
N LEU A 147 -2.39 -1.75 -4.22
CA LEU A 147 -3.29 -2.52 -5.08
C LEU A 147 -2.80 -3.97 -5.26
N ALA A 148 -1.55 -4.17 -5.67
CA ALA A 148 -1.02 -5.52 -5.89
C ALA A 148 -1.05 -6.37 -4.61
N PRO A 149 -0.54 -5.92 -3.44
CA PRO A 149 -0.65 -6.69 -2.20
C PRO A 149 -2.08 -7.03 -1.80
N THR A 150 -3.04 -6.11 -2.00
CA THR A 150 -4.47 -6.35 -1.74
C THR A 150 -4.97 -7.57 -2.50
N HIS A 151 -4.67 -7.65 -3.79
CA HIS A 151 -5.11 -8.75 -4.65
C HIS A 151 -4.38 -10.06 -4.37
N TYR A 152 -3.05 -10.02 -4.19
CA TYR A 152 -2.27 -11.22 -3.85
C TYR A 152 -2.70 -11.82 -2.51
N LEU A 153 -2.96 -10.98 -1.50
CA LEU A 153 -3.46 -11.42 -0.20
C LEU A 153 -4.87 -12.01 -0.29
N ALA A 154 -5.76 -11.39 -1.05
CA ALA A 154 -7.13 -11.86 -1.20
C ALA A 154 -7.17 -13.20 -1.93
N ALA A 155 -6.51 -13.32 -3.09
CA ALA A 155 -6.51 -14.55 -3.88
C ALA A 155 -5.75 -15.70 -3.19
N GLY A 156 -4.71 -15.39 -2.42
CA GLY A 156 -3.94 -16.38 -1.66
C GLY A 156 -4.51 -16.73 -0.28
N PHE A 157 -5.70 -16.23 0.07
CA PHE A 157 -6.34 -16.53 1.33
C PHE A 157 -7.06 -17.90 1.25
N PRO A 158 -6.87 -18.82 2.21
CA PRO A 158 -7.48 -20.16 2.14
C PRO A 158 -9.00 -20.17 2.35
N GLY A 159 -9.56 -19.12 2.94
CA GLY A 159 -11.01 -18.96 3.14
C GLY A 159 -11.64 -17.98 2.13
N PRO A 160 -12.92 -17.62 2.31
CA PRO A 160 -13.54 -16.55 1.54
C PRO A 160 -12.87 -15.20 1.83
N SER A 161 -12.38 -14.54 0.79
CA SER A 161 -11.89 -13.17 0.84
C SER A 161 -12.72 -12.27 -0.07
N TYR A 162 -12.77 -10.98 0.24
CA TYR A 162 -13.57 -10.00 -0.48
C TYR A 162 -12.76 -8.74 -0.71
N VAL A 163 -12.68 -8.29 -1.96
CA VAL A 163 -11.91 -7.10 -2.35
C VAL A 163 -12.84 -5.92 -2.58
N TYR A 164 -12.47 -4.74 -2.06
CA TYR A 164 -13.07 -3.48 -2.43
C TYR A 164 -12.05 -2.46 -2.93
N HIS A 165 -12.52 -1.52 -3.74
CA HIS A 165 -11.75 -0.37 -4.22
C HIS A 165 -12.47 0.91 -3.82
N PHE A 166 -11.76 1.79 -3.12
CA PHE A 166 -12.28 3.08 -2.74
C PHE A 166 -11.92 4.14 -3.79
N ASN A 167 -12.90 4.96 -4.17
CA ASN A 167 -12.80 5.99 -5.22
C ASN A 167 -13.41 7.35 -4.83
N TYR A 168 -13.92 7.52 -3.59
CA TYR A 168 -14.44 8.82 -3.17
C TYR A 168 -13.29 9.80 -3.00
N ARG A 169 -13.41 10.98 -3.63
CA ARG A 169 -12.35 11.98 -3.68
C ARG A 169 -12.42 12.87 -2.45
N ASN A 170 -11.25 13.19 -1.90
CA ASN A 170 -11.07 14.13 -0.81
C ASN A 170 -11.77 15.48 -1.12
N PRO A 171 -12.81 15.87 -0.37
CA PRO A 171 -13.58 17.09 -0.64
C PRO A 171 -12.92 18.35 -0.05
N TRP A 172 -11.85 18.20 0.75
CA TRP A 172 -11.23 19.31 1.47
C TRP A 172 -10.15 19.99 0.64
N ASP A 173 -10.04 21.31 0.80
CA ASP A 173 -8.94 22.09 0.25
C ASP A 173 -7.61 21.63 0.86
N GLY A 174 -6.60 21.50 0.01
CA GLY A 174 -5.25 21.10 0.42
C GLY A 174 -4.47 20.47 -0.73
N MET A 175 -3.23 20.08 -0.45
CA MET A 175 -2.34 19.52 -1.48
C MET A 175 -2.87 18.24 -2.14
N TRP A 176 -3.73 17.49 -1.42
CA TRP A 176 -4.36 16.26 -1.89
C TRP A 176 -5.87 16.42 -2.10
N GLY A 177 -6.38 17.65 -2.20
CA GLY A 177 -7.77 17.90 -2.55
C GLY A 177 -8.12 17.24 -3.90
N GLY A 178 -9.27 16.57 -3.96
CA GLY A 178 -9.73 15.87 -5.16
C GLY A 178 -9.03 14.54 -5.46
N LYS A 179 -8.07 14.10 -4.63
CA LYS A 179 -7.44 12.76 -4.70
C LYS A 179 -8.14 11.77 -3.78
N VAL A 180 -7.98 10.49 -4.03
CA VAL A 180 -8.50 9.39 -3.21
C VAL A 180 -7.37 8.88 -2.32
N SER A 181 -6.98 9.71 -1.35
CA SER A 181 -5.78 9.51 -0.55
C SER A 181 -5.87 8.30 0.37
N HIS A 182 -4.70 7.78 0.74
CA HIS A 182 -4.53 6.81 1.82
C HIS A 182 -5.34 7.19 3.06
N ILE A 183 -5.93 6.18 3.72
CA ILE A 183 -6.78 6.24 4.93
C ILE A 183 -8.07 7.06 4.85
N LEU A 184 -8.42 7.65 3.70
CA LEU A 184 -9.69 8.37 3.55
C LEU A 184 -10.89 7.41 3.63
N ASP A 185 -10.75 6.23 3.06
CA ASP A 185 -11.68 5.10 3.15
C ASP A 185 -12.04 4.76 4.61
N VAL A 186 -11.06 4.71 5.50
CA VAL A 186 -11.26 4.45 6.93
C VAL A 186 -12.08 5.56 7.58
N ALA A 187 -11.73 6.82 7.31
CA ALA A 187 -12.45 7.96 7.88
C ALA A 187 -13.91 8.01 7.40
N VAL A 188 -14.16 7.67 6.13
CA VAL A 188 -15.50 7.58 5.55
C VAL A 188 -16.26 6.38 6.12
N ALA A 189 -15.66 5.19 6.20
CA ALA A 189 -16.30 4.01 6.76
C ALA A 189 -16.69 4.18 8.24
N LEU A 190 -15.87 4.85 9.04
CA LEU A 190 -16.18 5.13 10.45
C LEU A 190 -17.20 6.26 10.63
N GLY A 191 -17.59 6.95 9.55
CA GLY A 191 -18.59 8.03 9.59
C GLY A 191 -18.11 9.30 10.29
N ASN A 192 -16.79 9.49 10.40
CA ASN A 192 -16.17 10.59 11.16
C ASN A 192 -16.68 11.98 10.73
N TYR A 193 -17.09 12.13 9.47
CA TYR A 193 -17.43 13.40 8.84
C TYR A 193 -18.84 13.41 8.22
N ASN A 194 -19.71 12.46 8.61
CA ASN A 194 -21.06 12.33 8.03
C ASN A 194 -21.96 13.54 8.35
N LEU A 195 -21.78 14.14 9.52
CA LEU A 195 -22.55 15.33 9.93
C LEU A 195 -21.97 16.62 9.35
N ASN A 196 -20.64 16.71 9.24
CA ASN A 196 -19.92 17.87 8.74
C ASN A 196 -18.63 17.40 8.07
N GLY A 197 -18.36 17.86 6.84
CA GLY A 197 -17.09 17.67 6.15
C GLY A 197 -17.18 16.80 4.89
N LEU A 198 -18.17 15.91 4.79
CA LEU A 198 -18.49 15.23 3.53
C LEU A 198 -19.62 15.94 2.79
N ASP A 199 -19.64 15.81 1.46
CA ASP A 199 -20.82 16.11 0.67
C ASP A 199 -21.84 14.95 0.75
N GLU A 200 -22.99 15.12 0.10
CA GLU A 200 -24.05 14.08 0.09
C GLU A 200 -23.53 12.75 -0.47
N HIS A 201 -22.66 12.80 -1.48
CA HIS A 201 -22.06 11.61 -2.08
C HIS A 201 -21.13 10.87 -1.11
N GLY A 202 -20.32 11.61 -0.34
CA GLY A 202 -19.46 11.07 0.71
C GLY A 202 -20.26 10.45 1.85
N ALA A 203 -21.34 11.11 2.30
CA ALA A 203 -22.20 10.59 3.36
C ALA A 203 -22.92 9.30 2.92
N ASN A 204 -23.40 9.24 1.66
CA ASN A 204 -23.97 8.03 1.08
C ASN A 204 -22.93 6.91 0.96
N THR A 205 -21.72 7.23 0.49
CA THR A 205 -20.61 6.27 0.43
C THR A 205 -20.27 5.71 1.81
N SER A 206 -20.27 6.56 2.85
CA SER A 206 -20.11 6.12 4.24
C SER A 206 -21.16 5.10 4.65
N GLY A 207 -22.44 5.38 4.39
CA GLY A 207 -23.54 4.46 4.66
C GLY A 207 -23.37 3.11 3.94
N GLU A 208 -23.04 3.13 2.65
CA GLU A 208 -22.80 1.91 1.86
C GLU A 208 -21.64 1.07 2.42
N MET A 209 -20.55 1.71 2.89
CA MET A 209 -19.42 1.01 3.50
C MET A 209 -19.77 0.47 4.89
N GLN A 210 -20.50 1.24 5.70
CA GLN A 210 -20.96 0.82 7.03
C GLN A 210 -21.85 -0.40 6.94
N ASP A 211 -22.85 -0.39 6.04
CA ASP A 211 -23.73 -1.53 5.82
C ASP A 211 -22.92 -2.78 5.45
N ALA A 212 -21.99 -2.66 4.50
CA ALA A 212 -21.14 -3.77 4.08
C ALA A 212 -20.27 -4.33 5.21
N PHE A 213 -19.58 -3.46 5.96
CA PHE A 213 -18.64 -3.88 7.01
C PHE A 213 -19.36 -4.40 8.27
N ILE A 214 -20.50 -3.81 8.63
CA ILE A 214 -21.30 -4.28 9.77
C ILE A 214 -21.92 -5.64 9.45
N ASN A 215 -22.48 -5.83 8.26
CA ASN A 215 -23.04 -7.12 7.85
C ASN A 215 -21.94 -8.20 7.81
N PHE A 216 -20.77 -7.86 7.25
CA PHE A 216 -19.59 -8.74 7.27
C PHE A 216 -19.18 -9.12 8.71
N ALA A 217 -19.12 -8.16 9.62
CA ALA A 217 -18.79 -8.41 11.02
C ALA A 217 -19.84 -9.30 11.74
N ASN A 218 -21.09 -9.30 11.28
CA ASN A 218 -22.16 -10.18 11.76
C ASN A 218 -22.17 -11.55 11.07
N GLY A 219 -21.18 -11.85 10.23
CA GLY A 219 -21.01 -13.13 9.56
C GLY A 219 -21.78 -13.27 8.25
N GLU A 220 -22.29 -12.18 7.70
CA GLU A 220 -22.89 -12.16 6.37
C GLU A 220 -21.81 -12.02 5.30
N GLU A 221 -22.04 -12.62 4.13
CA GLU A 221 -21.16 -12.41 2.98
C GLU A 221 -21.51 -11.06 2.32
N PRO A 222 -20.57 -10.11 2.23
CA PRO A 222 -20.88 -8.77 1.74
C PRO A 222 -21.06 -8.73 0.22
N TRP A 223 -20.37 -9.62 -0.51
CA TRP A 223 -20.54 -9.92 -1.94
C TRP A 223 -19.89 -11.28 -2.26
N ALA A 224 -19.78 -11.65 -3.54
CA ALA A 224 -19.15 -12.92 -3.93
C ALA A 224 -17.64 -12.93 -3.63
N PRO A 225 -17.05 -14.05 -3.18
CA PRO A 225 -15.62 -14.12 -2.87
C PRO A 225 -14.70 -13.86 -4.06
N PHE A 226 -13.53 -13.28 -3.77
CA PHE A 226 -12.44 -13.02 -4.69
C PHE A 226 -11.41 -14.17 -4.62
N GLN A 227 -11.01 -14.73 -5.76
CA GLN A 227 -10.12 -15.90 -5.79
C GLN A 227 -9.03 -15.82 -6.87
N GLU A 228 -9.15 -14.96 -7.87
CA GLU A 228 -8.17 -14.83 -8.95
C GLU A 228 -7.45 -13.47 -8.83
N ILE A 229 -6.12 -13.45 -8.87
CA ILE A 229 -5.34 -12.23 -8.58
C ILE A 229 -5.72 -11.06 -9.51
N ALA A 230 -5.98 -11.32 -10.79
CA ALA A 230 -6.24 -10.27 -11.79
C ALA A 230 -7.73 -10.04 -12.11
N SER A 231 -8.62 -10.89 -11.61
CA SER A 231 -10.03 -10.94 -12.01
C SER A 231 -10.93 -11.43 -10.88
N GLY A 232 -12.19 -11.03 -10.93
CA GLY A 232 -13.20 -11.56 -10.00
C GLY A 232 -13.99 -10.48 -9.30
N PRO A 233 -14.98 -10.88 -8.48
CA PRO A 233 -15.94 -9.94 -7.92
C PRO A 233 -15.26 -8.95 -6.96
N MET A 234 -15.33 -7.67 -7.30
CA MET A 234 -14.80 -6.56 -6.49
C MET A 234 -15.88 -5.52 -6.28
N ARG A 235 -15.91 -4.92 -5.09
CA ARG A 235 -16.85 -3.83 -4.76
C ARG A 235 -16.18 -2.48 -4.91
N VAL A 236 -16.71 -1.60 -5.74
CA VAL A 236 -16.23 -0.21 -5.83
C VAL A 236 -17.10 0.68 -4.96
N PHE A 237 -16.49 1.44 -4.05
CA PHE A 237 -17.14 2.48 -3.24
C PHE A 237 -16.74 3.88 -3.72
N GLY A 238 -17.62 4.87 -3.58
CA GLY A 238 -17.28 6.26 -3.86
C GLY A 238 -17.32 6.69 -5.33
N ASP A 239 -17.84 5.84 -6.23
CA ASP A 239 -18.04 6.16 -7.66
C ASP A 239 -19.53 6.40 -7.98
N ARG A 240 -20.09 7.51 -7.47
CA ARG A 240 -21.53 7.87 -7.44
C ARG A 240 -22.43 6.93 -6.63
N LYS A 241 -22.32 5.63 -6.87
CA LYS A 241 -23.03 4.56 -6.14
C LYS A 241 -22.14 3.33 -6.10
N ALA A 242 -22.13 2.61 -4.98
CA ALA A 242 -21.36 1.40 -4.91
C ALA A 242 -21.84 0.35 -5.94
N LYS A 243 -20.88 -0.26 -6.64
CA LYS A 243 -21.12 -1.18 -7.75
C LYS A 243 -20.21 -2.39 -7.68
N MET A 244 -20.66 -3.51 -8.24
CA MET A 244 -19.82 -4.68 -8.47
C MET A 244 -19.10 -4.55 -9.81
N VAL A 245 -17.85 -4.93 -9.84
CA VAL A 245 -17.02 -5.01 -11.04
C VAL A 245 -16.21 -6.30 -11.04
N THR A 246 -15.70 -6.69 -12.20
CA THR A 246 -14.86 -7.90 -12.34
C THR A 246 -13.49 -7.62 -12.94
N THR A 247 -13.22 -6.37 -13.33
CA THR A 247 -11.98 -5.93 -13.96
C THR A 247 -11.39 -4.73 -13.25
N LEU A 248 -10.06 -4.62 -13.27
CA LEU A 248 -9.35 -3.44 -12.76
C LEU A 248 -9.75 -2.16 -13.51
N ALA A 249 -9.99 -2.25 -14.82
CA ALA A 249 -10.43 -1.10 -15.62
C ALA A 249 -11.75 -0.51 -15.10
N ASP A 250 -12.74 -1.36 -14.83
CA ASP A 250 -14.04 -0.95 -14.28
C ASP A 250 -13.94 -0.43 -12.83
N ALA A 251 -12.93 -0.90 -12.09
CA ALA A 251 -12.54 -0.39 -10.78
C ALA A 251 -11.76 0.94 -10.84
N GLN A 252 -11.41 1.43 -12.03
CA GLN A 252 -10.53 2.57 -12.27
C GLN A 252 -9.11 2.37 -11.72
N ARG A 253 -8.59 1.16 -11.84
CA ARG A 253 -7.21 0.76 -11.53
C ARG A 253 -6.43 0.47 -12.82
N TYR A 254 -5.12 0.32 -12.70
CA TYR A 254 -4.25 0.03 -13.83
C TYR A 254 -4.49 -1.39 -14.39
N PRO A 255 -5.08 -1.56 -15.59
CA PRO A 255 -5.59 -2.87 -16.03
C PRO A 255 -4.53 -3.94 -16.27
N GLU A 256 -3.35 -3.52 -16.71
CA GLU A 256 -2.25 -4.40 -17.12
C GLU A 256 -1.27 -4.66 -15.96
N LEU A 257 -1.62 -4.27 -14.72
CA LEU A 257 -0.71 -4.36 -13.58
C LEU A 257 -0.23 -5.79 -13.35
N PHE A 258 -1.13 -6.77 -13.33
CA PHE A 258 -0.77 -8.15 -13.00
C PHE A 258 -0.01 -8.84 -14.12
N ASP A 259 -0.31 -8.51 -15.38
CA ASP A 259 0.50 -8.94 -16.53
C ASP A 259 1.93 -8.39 -16.41
N LEU A 260 2.07 -7.11 -16.04
CA LEU A 260 3.37 -6.49 -15.80
C LEU A 260 4.12 -7.16 -14.63
N LEU A 261 3.42 -7.51 -13.55
CA LEU A 261 4.00 -8.15 -12.37
C LEU A 261 4.41 -9.60 -12.60
N GLU A 262 3.69 -10.34 -13.44
CA GLU A 262 4.05 -11.70 -13.83
C GLU A 262 5.40 -11.71 -14.57
N ASN A 263 5.65 -10.70 -15.40
CA ASN A 263 6.90 -10.58 -16.16
C ASN A 263 8.05 -10.01 -15.31
N VAL A 264 7.84 -8.92 -14.59
CA VAL A 264 8.90 -8.18 -13.87
C VAL A 264 9.22 -8.79 -12.50
N GLY A 265 8.19 -9.29 -11.82
CA GLY A 265 8.25 -9.71 -10.42
C GLY A 265 8.07 -8.57 -9.41
N TRP A 266 7.06 -8.71 -8.55
CA TRP A 266 6.69 -7.71 -7.54
C TRP A 266 7.85 -7.32 -6.61
N SER A 267 8.57 -8.30 -6.03
CA SER A 267 9.58 -8.03 -4.99
C SER A 267 10.72 -7.14 -5.49
N LYS A 268 11.17 -7.37 -6.73
CA LYS A 268 12.23 -6.59 -7.37
C LYS A 268 11.77 -5.16 -7.59
N TRP A 269 10.59 -4.99 -8.17
CA TRP A 269 10.04 -3.67 -8.46
C TRP A 269 9.72 -2.87 -7.19
N TRP A 270 9.08 -3.49 -6.21
CA TRP A 270 8.82 -2.86 -4.90
C TRP A 270 10.12 -2.45 -4.20
N THR A 271 11.15 -3.29 -4.22
CA THR A 271 12.47 -2.96 -3.65
C THR A 271 13.10 -1.74 -4.36
N ALA A 272 13.00 -1.67 -5.69
CA ALA A 272 13.51 -0.52 -6.44
C ALA A 272 12.78 0.78 -6.07
N ILE A 273 11.44 0.76 -5.95
CA ILE A 273 10.63 1.92 -5.56
C ILE A 273 10.91 2.34 -4.12
N SER A 274 10.83 1.40 -3.18
CA SER A 274 11.02 1.69 -1.75
C SER A 274 12.40 2.25 -1.42
N ASN A 275 13.45 1.85 -2.14
CA ASN A 275 14.79 2.40 -1.96
C ASN A 275 14.96 3.82 -2.50
N TYR A 276 14.04 4.30 -3.35
CA TYR A 276 14.10 5.65 -3.93
C TYR A 276 13.35 6.69 -3.08
N LEU A 277 12.19 6.29 -2.55
CA LEU A 277 11.27 7.11 -1.76
C LEU A 277 11.93 7.62 -0.47
#